data_AF-A0AAV3RLR4-F1
#
_entry.id   AF-A0AAV3RLR4-F1
#
_cell.length_a   1.000
_cell.length_b   1.000
_cell.length_c   1.000
_cell.angle_alpha   90.00
_cell.angle_beta   90.00
_cell.angle_gamma   90.00
#
_symmetry.space_group_name_H-M   'P 1'
#
loop_
_entity.id
_entity.type
_entity.pdbx_description
1 polymer ?
#
loop_
_entity_poly.entity_id
_entity_poly.type
_entity_poly.pdbx_seq_one_letter_code
_entity_poly.pdbx_strand_id
1 'polypeptide(L)'
;MVEVVFEIHDDNDDENDIDEYPNVTAEEYYHSLGEANTPLWDGCTTYTKLKLASELVNLKSELVNLKSESVISQSHYKRMLEIMKGISLNGWATIPNDFYEAKKMLAPLYLHKHKIHACVNNCMLYYKETEEIDNCIHFLEPRYKPTYSR
;
A
#
# COMPACT_ATOMS: atom_id res chain seq x y z
N MET A 1 -2.61 15.61 7.77
CA MET A 1 -3.27 14.57 6.96
C MET A 1 -2.86 14.87 5.54
N VAL A 2 -1.86 14.16 5.02
CA VAL A 2 -1.44 14.37 3.62
C VAL A 2 -2.20 13.34 2.82
N GLU A 3 -3.25 13.79 2.15
CA GLU A 3 -3.84 13.05 1.03
C GLU A 3 -2.75 12.97 -0.04
N VAL A 4 -2.31 11.75 -0.35
CA VAL A 4 -1.48 11.53 -1.52
C VAL A 4 -2.44 11.42 -2.70
N VAL A 5 -2.77 12.57 -3.28
CA VAL A 5 -3.38 12.64 -4.60
C VAL A 5 -2.27 12.28 -5.58
N PHE A 6 -2.41 11.17 -6.30
CA PHE A 6 -1.62 10.91 -7.49
C PHE A 6 -2.05 11.94 -8.54
N GLU A 7 -1.26 12.98 -8.73
CA GLU A 7 -1.41 13.86 -9.90
C GLU A 7 -1.00 13.06 -11.14
N ILE A 8 -1.99 12.68 -11.94
CA ILE A 8 -1.78 12.20 -13.31
C ILE A 8 -1.32 13.42 -14.10
N HIS A 9 -0.04 13.47 -14.48
CA HIS A 9 0.43 14.43 -15.48
C HIS A 9 -0.14 13.98 -16.84
N ASP A 10 -1.05 14.78 -17.37
CA ASP A 10 -1.59 14.65 -18.72
C ASP A 10 -0.75 15.53 -19.64
N ASP A 11 0.44 15.04 -20.00
CA ASP A 11 1.26 15.60 -21.07
C ASP A 11 0.89 14.87 -22.37
N ASN A 12 -0.05 15.45 -23.12
CA ASN A 12 -0.30 15.08 -24.50
C ASN A 12 0.88 15.54 -25.36
N ASP A 13 1.79 14.64 -25.69
CA ASP A 13 2.62 14.72 -26.90
C ASP A 13 2.58 13.37 -27.62
N ASP A 14 1.99 13.42 -28.81
CA ASP A 14 1.72 12.31 -29.73
C ASP A 14 3.01 11.91 -30.45
N GLU A 15 3.67 10.81 -30.04
CA GLU A 15 4.68 10.15 -30.88
C GLU A 15 4.89 8.66 -30.52
N ASN A 16 4.26 7.79 -31.32
CA ASN A 16 4.44 6.33 -31.41
C ASN A 16 3.94 5.50 -30.21
N ASP A 17 2.74 4.92 -30.39
CA ASP A 17 2.18 3.81 -29.59
C ASP A 17 3.02 2.53 -29.80
N ILE A 18 4.25 2.55 -29.28
CA ILE A 18 5.04 1.35 -29.05
C ILE A 18 4.49 0.81 -27.73
N ASP A 19 3.69 -0.26 -27.79
CA ASP A 19 3.26 -1.02 -26.61
C ASP A 19 4.52 -1.36 -25.80
N GLU A 20 4.78 -0.56 -24.75
CA GLU A 20 5.99 -0.67 -23.96
C GLU A 20 5.84 -1.94 -23.12
N TYR A 21 6.54 -3.00 -23.56
CA TYR A 21 6.52 -4.27 -22.85
C TYR A 21 6.87 -4.04 -21.38
N PRO A 22 6.10 -4.63 -20.45
CA PRO A 22 6.32 -4.42 -19.03
C PRO A 22 7.77 -4.77 -18.69
N ASN A 23 8.46 -3.83 -18.04
CA ASN A 23 9.76 -4.13 -17.45
C ASN A 23 9.61 -5.23 -16.37
N VAL A 24 10.72 -5.83 -15.93
CA VAL A 24 10.70 -6.96 -14.98
C VAL A 24 9.88 -6.66 -13.72
N THR A 25 9.96 -5.44 -13.18
CA THR A 25 9.19 -5.03 -12.00
C THR A 25 7.70 -4.96 -12.29
N ALA A 26 7.30 -4.48 -13.47
CA ALA A 26 5.92 -4.46 -13.89
C ALA A 26 5.38 -5.89 -14.14
N GLU A 27 6.17 -6.78 -14.76
CA GLU A 27 5.80 -8.19 -14.93
C GLU A 27 5.54 -8.90 -13.59
N GLU A 28 6.44 -8.73 -12.61
CA GLU A 28 6.29 -9.28 -11.26
C GLU A 28 5.04 -8.75 -10.55
N TYR A 29 4.74 -7.46 -10.73
CA TYR A 29 3.53 -6.85 -10.21
C TYR A 29 2.27 -7.44 -10.85
N TYR A 30 2.21 -7.53 -12.19
CA TYR A 30 1.05 -8.06 -12.89
C TYR A 30 0.83 -9.55 -12.59
N HIS A 31 1.90 -10.33 -12.44
CA HIS A 31 1.81 -11.71 -12.01
C HIS A 31 1.16 -11.81 -10.62
N SER A 32 1.66 -11.04 -9.66
CA SER A 32 1.12 -10.98 -8.30
C SER A 32 -0.34 -10.51 -8.27
N LEU A 33 -0.69 -9.55 -9.12
CA LEU A 33 -2.05 -9.04 -9.26
C LEU A 33 -3.00 -10.11 -9.81
N GLY A 34 -2.53 -10.91 -10.79
CA GLY A 34 -3.26 -12.06 -11.30
C GLY A 34 -3.55 -13.09 -10.20
N GLU A 35 -2.54 -13.47 -9.42
CA GLU A 35 -2.71 -14.42 -8.31
C GLU A 35 -3.68 -13.91 -7.23
N ALA A 36 -3.59 -12.63 -6.88
CA ALA A 36 -4.46 -12.03 -5.88
C ALA A 36 -5.92 -11.91 -6.36
N ASN A 37 -6.14 -11.70 -7.66
CA ASN A 37 -7.49 -11.64 -8.25
C ASN A 37 -8.17 -13.00 -8.44
N THR A 38 -7.50 -14.11 -8.09
CA THR A 38 -8.14 -15.42 -8.11
C THR A 38 -9.30 -15.52 -7.10
N PRO A 39 -10.32 -16.35 -7.39
CA PRO A 39 -11.39 -16.65 -6.44
C PRO A 39 -10.86 -17.06 -5.07
N LEU A 40 -11.62 -16.73 -4.01
CA LEU A 40 -11.22 -17.08 -2.64
C LEU A 40 -11.15 -18.60 -2.41
N TRP A 41 -12.00 -19.35 -3.11
CA TRP A 41 -11.97 -20.80 -3.27
C TRP A 41 -12.62 -21.18 -4.61
N ASP A 42 -12.50 -22.43 -5.03
CA ASP A 42 -13.07 -22.90 -6.31
C ASP A 42 -14.59 -22.71 -6.36
N GLY A 43 -15.07 -22.01 -7.38
CA GLY A 43 -16.49 -21.68 -7.54
C GLY A 43 -16.97 -20.47 -6.72
N CYS A 44 -16.10 -19.77 -6.00
CA CYS A 44 -16.44 -18.50 -5.36
C CYS A 44 -16.58 -17.40 -6.43
N THR A 45 -17.80 -16.89 -6.63
CA THR A 45 -18.09 -15.82 -7.60
C THR A 45 -18.21 -14.44 -6.97
N THR A 46 -18.29 -14.37 -5.64
CA THR A 46 -18.58 -13.15 -4.89
C THR A 46 -17.33 -12.47 -4.34
N TYR A 47 -16.26 -13.24 -4.10
CA TYR A 47 -15.02 -12.77 -3.47
C TYR A 47 -13.77 -13.34 -4.15
N THR A 48 -12.80 -12.45 -4.37
CA THR A 48 -11.41 -12.79 -4.70
C THR A 48 -10.54 -12.64 -3.45
N LYS A 49 -9.33 -13.22 -3.47
CA LYS A 49 -8.36 -13.05 -2.36
C LYS A 49 -8.03 -11.58 -2.13
N LEU A 50 -7.86 -10.83 -3.22
CA LEU A 50 -7.59 -9.39 -3.20
C LEU A 50 -8.73 -8.60 -2.56
N LYS A 51 -9.97 -8.86 -2.97
CA LYS A 51 -11.15 -8.17 -2.44
C LYS A 51 -11.28 -8.39 -0.94
N LEU A 52 -11.13 -9.64 -0.48
CA LEU A 52 -11.15 -9.95 0.95
C LEU A 52 -10.04 -9.20 1.69
N ALA A 53 -8.79 -9.29 1.24
CA ALA A 53 -7.65 -8.65 1.90
C ALA A 53 -7.78 -7.12 1.93
N SER A 54 -8.30 -6.51 0.87
CA SER A 54 -8.57 -5.07 0.80
C SER A 54 -9.64 -4.63 1.79
N GLU A 55 -10.81 -5.30 1.82
CA GLU A 55 -11.88 -5.01 2.77
C GLU A 55 -11.39 -5.18 4.22
N LEU A 56 -10.57 -6.20 4.48
CA LEU A 56 -9.98 -6.48 5.77
C LEU A 56 -9.01 -5.39 6.27
N VAL A 57 -8.22 -4.79 5.37
CA VAL A 57 -7.32 -3.67 5.70
C VAL A 57 -8.11 -2.38 5.86
N ASN A 58 -9.08 -2.13 4.98
CA ASN A 58 -9.95 -0.94 5.03
C ASN A 58 -10.78 -0.92 6.30
N LEU A 59 -11.40 -2.04 6.66
CA LEU A 59 -12.18 -2.18 7.88
C LEU A 59 -11.36 -1.82 9.12
N LYS A 60 -10.10 -2.28 9.21
CA LYS A 60 -9.23 -1.86 10.29
C LYS A 60 -8.94 -0.36 10.27
N SER A 61 -8.70 0.22 9.10
CA SER A 61 -8.45 1.66 8.95
C SER A 61 -9.66 2.50 9.35
N GLU A 62 -10.87 2.12 8.90
CA GLU A 62 -12.13 2.77 9.24
C GLU A 62 -12.39 2.74 10.75
N LEU A 63 -12.16 1.58 11.37
CA LEU A 63 -12.33 1.39 12.82
C LEU A 63 -11.31 2.19 13.64
N VAL A 64 -10.09 2.40 13.12
CA VAL A 64 -9.08 3.26 13.76
C VAL A 64 -9.42 4.76 13.60
N ASN A 65 -10.08 5.14 12.50
CA ASN A 65 -10.45 6.52 12.21
C ASN A 65 -11.73 6.98 12.92
N LEU A 66 -12.57 6.04 13.40
CA LEU A 66 -13.69 6.32 14.29
C LEU A 66 -13.16 6.71 15.68
N LYS A 67 -12.84 8.00 15.84
CA LYS A 67 -12.47 8.63 17.11
C LYS A 67 -13.61 8.54 18.13
N SER A 68 -13.62 7.47 18.92
CA SER A 68 -13.93 7.47 20.36
C SER A 68 -14.03 6.01 20.82
N GLU A 69 -13.09 5.59 21.67
CA GLU A 69 -13.21 4.42 22.55
C GLU A 69 -13.22 2.99 21.97
N SER A 70 -12.98 2.77 20.66
CA SER A 70 -12.67 1.42 20.18
C SER A 70 -11.40 1.38 19.32
N VAL A 71 -10.25 1.49 19.99
CA VAL A 71 -9.02 0.92 19.43
C VAL A 71 -9.27 -0.58 19.33
N ILE A 72 -9.73 -1.05 18.18
CA ILE A 72 -9.79 -2.48 17.88
C ILE A 72 -8.34 -2.95 17.87
N SER A 73 -7.87 -3.40 19.03
CA SER A 73 -6.57 -4.02 19.17
C SER A 73 -6.48 -5.19 18.19
N GLN A 74 -5.26 -5.54 17.79
CA GLN A 74 -5.03 -6.66 16.89
C GLN A 74 -5.73 -7.95 17.37
N SER A 75 -5.89 -8.11 18.69
CA SER A 75 -6.65 -9.21 19.29
C SER A 75 -8.14 -9.20 18.94
N HIS A 76 -8.81 -8.04 18.90
CA HIS A 76 -10.21 -7.93 18.50
C HIS A 76 -10.40 -8.18 17.00
N TYR A 77 -9.48 -7.70 16.16
CA TYR A 77 -9.49 -7.98 14.73
C TYR A 77 -9.31 -9.47 14.44
N LYS A 78 -8.33 -10.10 15.10
CA LYS A 78 -8.11 -11.55 15.03
C LYS A 78 -9.34 -12.33 15.50
N ARG A 79 -9.97 -11.91 16.60
CA ARG A 79 -11.21 -12.53 17.13
C ARG A 79 -12.35 -12.47 16.11
N MET A 80 -12.50 -11.35 15.40
CA MET A 80 -13.52 -11.18 14.37
C MET A 80 -13.24 -12.08 13.15
N LEU A 81 -11.97 -12.23 12.75
CA LEU A 81 -11.55 -13.20 11.73
C LEU A 81 -11.83 -14.65 12.15
N GLU A 82 -11.56 -15.01 13.40
CA GLU A 82 -11.89 -16.33 13.96
C GLU A 82 -13.40 -16.61 13.94
N ILE A 83 -14.23 -15.61 14.26
CA ILE A 83 -15.70 -15.72 14.21
C ILE A 83 -16.18 -15.88 12.76
N MET A 84 -15.66 -15.08 11.81
CA MET A 84 -15.98 -15.21 10.39
C MET A 84 -15.57 -16.58 9.83
N LYS A 85 -14.41 -17.11 10.25
CA LYS A 85 -13.96 -18.47 9.94
C LYS A 85 -14.88 -19.55 10.54
N GLY A 86 -15.43 -19.32 11.74
CA GLY A 86 -16.37 -20.24 12.39
C GLY A 86 -17.77 -20.26 11.77
N ILE A 87 -18.18 -19.20 11.06
CA ILE A 87 -19.49 -19.07 10.42
C ILE A 87 -19.47 -19.55 8.96
N SER A 88 -18.33 -19.45 8.26
CA SER A 88 -18.21 -19.86 6.86
C SER A 88 -17.92 -21.34 6.68
N LEU A 89 -18.80 -22.06 5.98
CA LEU A 89 -18.70 -23.51 5.75
C LEU A 89 -17.66 -23.92 4.70
N ASN A 90 -17.12 -23.00 3.89
CA ASN A 90 -16.15 -23.32 2.83
C ASN A 90 -15.07 -22.21 2.72
N GLY A 91 -13.79 -22.58 2.52
CA GLY A 91 -12.73 -21.63 2.15
C GLY A 91 -11.79 -21.10 3.27
N TRP A 92 -11.67 -21.81 4.39
CA TRP A 92 -10.88 -21.38 5.57
C TRP A 92 -9.39 -21.14 5.31
N ALA A 93 -8.78 -21.85 4.36
CA ALA A 93 -7.34 -21.79 4.11
C ALA A 93 -6.87 -20.45 3.52
N THR A 94 -7.77 -19.71 2.86
CA THR A 94 -7.42 -18.51 2.09
C THR A 94 -7.66 -17.21 2.87
N ILE A 95 -8.29 -17.29 4.05
CA ILE A 95 -8.57 -16.13 4.89
C ILE A 95 -7.36 -15.88 5.80
N PRO A 96 -6.72 -14.70 5.75
CA PRO A 96 -5.60 -14.37 6.63
C PRO A 96 -6.01 -14.43 8.11
N ASN A 97 -5.08 -14.81 8.99
CA ASN A 97 -5.32 -14.98 10.42
C ASN A 97 -5.29 -13.65 11.19
N ASP A 98 -4.60 -12.64 10.63
CA ASP A 98 -4.52 -11.31 11.21
C ASP A 98 -4.19 -10.26 10.15
N PHE A 99 -4.09 -9.01 10.62
CA PHE A 99 -3.82 -7.86 9.77
C PHE A 99 -2.44 -7.94 9.10
N TYR A 100 -1.44 -8.52 9.77
CA TYR A 100 -0.11 -8.62 9.21
C TYR A 100 -0.08 -9.62 8.07
N GLU A 101 -0.80 -10.74 8.21
CA GLU A 101 -0.96 -11.71 7.14
C GLU A 101 -1.73 -11.13 5.95
N ALA A 102 -2.83 -10.40 6.21
CA ALA A 102 -3.56 -9.67 5.16
C ALA A 102 -2.66 -8.64 4.45
N LYS A 103 -1.89 -7.86 5.22
CA LYS A 103 -0.93 -6.89 4.68
C LYS A 103 0.21 -7.57 3.91
N LYS A 104 0.64 -8.76 4.34
CA LYS A 104 1.67 -9.56 3.66
C LYS A 104 1.15 -10.11 2.33
N MET A 105 -0.11 -10.55 2.28
CA MET A 105 -0.76 -10.95 1.03
C MET A 105 -0.81 -9.79 0.02
N LEU A 106 -1.01 -8.55 0.49
CA LEU A 106 -0.99 -7.36 -0.34
C LEU A 106 0.44 -6.82 -0.61
N ALA A 107 1.47 -7.38 0.04
CA ALA A 107 2.82 -6.83 -0.02
C ALA A 107 3.40 -6.75 -1.44
N PRO A 108 3.24 -7.78 -2.29
CA PRO A 108 3.70 -7.72 -3.69
C PRO A 108 2.95 -6.67 -4.54
N LEU A 109 1.75 -6.29 -4.10
CA LEU A 109 0.93 -5.27 -4.77
C LEU A 109 1.21 -3.85 -4.27
N TYR A 110 2.00 -3.70 -3.19
CA TYR A 110 2.51 -2.38 -2.84
C TYR A 110 3.66 -2.07 -3.78
N LEU A 111 3.41 -1.14 -4.71
CA LEU A 111 4.48 -0.46 -5.45
C LEU A 111 5.57 -0.03 -4.47
N HIS A 112 6.82 -0.31 -4.82
CA HIS A 112 7.98 0.09 -4.02
C HIS A 112 7.87 1.58 -3.68
N LYS A 113 7.59 1.88 -2.41
CA LYS A 113 7.50 3.27 -1.96
C LYS A 113 8.90 3.83 -1.84
N HIS A 114 9.29 4.66 -2.80
CA HIS A 114 10.48 5.47 -2.68
C HIS A 114 10.23 6.58 -1.66
N LYS A 115 10.95 6.55 -0.53
CA LYS A 115 10.87 7.64 0.46
C LYS A 115 11.72 8.79 -0.03
N ILE A 116 11.06 9.87 -0.45
CA ILE A 116 11.73 11.10 -0.85
C ILE A 116 11.89 11.98 0.39
N HIS A 117 13.11 12.45 0.64
CA HIS A 117 13.32 13.43 1.72
C HIS A 117 12.63 14.74 1.35
N ALA A 118 11.97 15.37 2.32
CA ALA A 118 11.43 16.72 2.18
C ALA A 118 12.25 17.68 3.05
N CYS A 119 12.34 18.94 2.66
CA CYS A 119 12.85 19.97 3.55
C CYS A 119 11.96 20.12 4.78
N VAL A 120 12.55 20.46 5.93
CA VAL A 120 11.85 20.73 7.19
C VAL A 120 10.77 21.81 7.07
N ASN A 121 10.98 22.80 6.20
CA ASN A 121 10.02 23.86 5.91
C ASN A 121 9.06 23.50 4.76
N ASN A 122 9.04 22.25 4.30
CA ASN A 122 8.28 21.77 3.14
C ASN A 122 8.50 22.61 1.87
N CYS A 123 9.66 23.28 1.74
CA CYS A 123 10.00 24.15 0.60
C CYS A 123 10.26 23.36 -0.70
N MET A 124 10.77 22.13 -0.59
CA MET A 124 11.18 21.30 -1.71
C MET A 124 11.28 19.83 -1.31
N LEU A 125 11.26 18.95 -2.30
CA LEU A 125 11.61 17.54 -2.20
C LEU A 125 13.03 17.34 -2.73
N TYR A 126 13.81 16.48 -2.10
CA TYR A 126 15.14 16.08 -2.56
C TYR A 126 15.01 14.88 -3.49
N TYR A 127 14.76 15.15 -4.77
CA TYR A 127 14.47 14.17 -5.83
C TYR A 127 15.10 14.59 -7.16
N LYS A 128 15.54 13.60 -7.97
CA LYS A 128 16.22 13.80 -9.27
C LYS A 128 17.35 14.83 -9.18
N GLU A 129 17.21 15.99 -9.81
CA GLU A 129 18.24 17.03 -9.92
C GLU A 129 18.61 17.63 -8.55
N THR A 130 17.74 17.48 -7.56
CA THR A 130 17.94 17.99 -6.19
C THR A 130 18.34 16.90 -5.19
N GLU A 131 18.55 15.66 -5.65
CA GLU A 131 18.82 14.51 -4.79
C GLU A 131 20.14 14.62 -4.02
N GLU A 132 21.17 15.18 -4.65
CA GLU A 132 22.51 15.32 -4.07
C GLU A 132 22.68 16.62 -3.25
N ILE A 133 21.67 17.50 -3.24
CA ILE A 133 21.77 18.79 -2.54
C ILE A 133 21.60 18.57 -1.04
N ASP A 134 22.52 19.12 -0.24
CA ASP A 134 22.55 19.00 1.21
C ASP A 134 21.85 20.16 1.96
N ASN A 135 21.38 21.19 1.25
CA ASN A 135 20.71 22.37 1.80
C ASN A 135 19.48 22.75 0.96
N CYS A 136 18.40 23.24 1.58
CA CYS A 136 17.24 23.76 0.82
C CYS A 136 17.66 24.95 -0.04
N ILE A 137 17.29 24.93 -1.32
CA ILE A 137 17.62 26.03 -2.26
C ILE A 137 16.91 27.35 -1.91
N HIS A 138 15.81 27.30 -1.16
CA HIS A 138 15.01 28.47 -0.80
C HIS A 138 15.43 29.13 0.53
N PHE A 139 15.81 28.31 1.51
CA PHE A 139 16.06 28.77 2.88
C PHE A 139 17.47 28.42 3.40
N LEU A 140 18.27 27.71 2.60
CA LEU A 140 19.63 27.25 2.91
C LEU A 140 19.74 26.34 4.14
N GLU A 141 18.62 25.96 4.74
CA GLU A 141 18.54 25.01 5.85
C GLU A 141 19.12 23.65 5.46
N PRO A 142 19.90 23.01 6.34
CA PRO A 142 20.51 21.72 6.05
C PRO A 142 19.44 20.62 5.92
N ARG A 143 19.69 19.70 5.00
CA ARG A 143 18.92 18.47 4.84
C ARG A 143 18.99 17.65 6.12
N TYR A 144 17.85 17.14 6.56
CA TYR A 144 17.81 16.24 7.70
C TYR A 144 18.61 14.97 7.41
N LYS A 145 19.65 14.72 8.20
CA LYS A 145 20.42 13.47 8.20
C LYS A 145 20.10 12.73 9.50
N PRO A 146 19.51 11.52 9.46
CA PRO A 146 19.25 10.77 10.67
C PRO A 146 20.59 10.44 11.36
N THR A 147 20.80 11.00 12.55
CA THR A 147 21.90 10.57 13.42
C THR A 147 21.54 9.23 14.03
N TYR A 148 22.10 8.14 13.51
CA TYR A 148 22.08 6.87 14.22
C TYR A 148 22.92 7.02 15.49
N SER A 149 22.26 7.19 16.64
CA SER A 149 22.89 7.05 17.94
C SER A 149 23.34 5.60 18.11
N ARG A 150 24.64 5.43 18.35
CA ARG A 150 25.33 4.14 18.52
C ARG A 150 24.92 3.43 19.80
#